data_AF-A0A5N3WD96-F1
#
_entry.id   AF-A0A5N3WD96-F1
#
_cell.length_a   1.000
_cell.length_b   1.000
_cell.length_c   1.000
_cell.angle_alpha   90.00
_cell.angle_beta   90.00
_cell.angle_gamma   90.00
#
_symmetry.space_group_name_H-M   'P 1'
#
loop_
_entity.id
_entity.type
_entity.pdbx_description
1 polymer ?
#
loop_
_entity_poly.entity_id
_entity_poly.type
_entity_poly.pdbx_seq_one_letter_code
_entity_poly.pdbx_strand_id
1 'polypeptide(L)'
;VSKNALGSSFIAARNLHASNACLQKTGIAEVSSVLEERILGADTSVNLEETGHVLNIGDYIAQVLGVRNAQAEEMSSGLKDMSLNLEPDNVGVFMFGNDKLIKEGDIVKRTGAIVDVPVSEKLLGRVVDALGNAIDAKCPIGSKARRRVGLKSPGIIPQISVSEPMQTGIKAVDSLVTIGCGQCDLVIGDRQKKLYCIHVAICPKRSTAAQLYTIVVSATASDAAVAYHQIYMLLCRPPSREAYLHDLFYLHSRTLERAAKMNDAFDSVSLTALLVIETQAGDIFLETELFYKGICPAINVGLSVSCVGSAAQTRAMKQNHEDAAFAQFNSDLDAATQQLLSHGVRLTELLKQAQYSPMATEEHVAVIYAGVRGYLDKLEPSKITKFENAFLPHVTSQHQALLGKIRTDGKISEETDAKLKEIVTNFLA
;
A
#
# COMPACT_ATOMS: atom_id res chain seq x y z
N VAL A 1 35.28 55.76 -40.80
CA VAL A 1 35.79 56.02 -39.44
C VAL A 1 34.70 55.68 -38.43
N SER A 2 34.86 54.57 -37.68
CA SER A 2 34.42 54.32 -36.27
C SER A 2 32.94 54.60 -35.88
N LYS A 3 32.18 53.77 -35.15
CA LYS A 3 32.48 52.74 -34.14
C LYS A 3 31.18 51.98 -33.77
N ASN A 4 31.39 50.78 -33.24
CA ASN A 4 30.45 49.77 -32.72
C ASN A 4 29.37 50.25 -31.74
N ALA A 5 28.19 49.60 -31.79
CA ALA A 5 27.39 49.23 -30.63
C ALA A 5 26.43 48.07 -30.98
N LEU A 6 26.79 46.85 -30.59
CA LEU A 6 25.92 45.67 -30.59
C LEU A 6 25.17 45.62 -29.25
N GLY A 7 23.84 45.57 -29.31
CA GLY A 7 22.97 45.43 -28.13
C GLY A 7 22.98 44.01 -27.59
N SER A 8 23.22 43.89 -26.28
CA SER A 8 23.24 42.65 -25.51
C SER A 8 21.82 42.22 -25.11
N SER A 9 21.37 41.07 -25.61
CA SER A 9 20.20 40.35 -25.11
C SER A 9 20.59 39.54 -23.87
N PHE A 10 20.00 39.87 -22.72
CA PHE A 10 20.10 39.07 -21.49
C PHE A 10 19.26 37.80 -21.63
N ILE A 11 19.92 36.67 -21.86
CA ILE A 11 19.35 35.33 -21.64
C ILE A 11 19.85 34.87 -20.26
N ALA A 12 18.94 34.74 -19.30
CA ALA A 12 19.25 34.17 -18.00
C ALA A 12 19.67 32.70 -18.17
N ALA A 13 20.97 32.44 -18.09
CA ALA A 13 21.51 31.09 -18.01
C ALA A 13 21.09 30.48 -16.66
N ARG A 14 20.12 29.55 -16.69
CA ARG A 14 19.97 28.57 -15.61
C ARG A 14 21.26 27.74 -15.59
N ASN A 15 22.05 27.87 -14.53
CA ASN A 15 23.16 26.96 -14.25
C ASN A 15 22.59 25.56 -14.00
N LEU A 16 22.48 24.78 -15.07
CA LEU A 16 22.37 23.34 -14.99
C LEU A 16 23.76 22.83 -14.62
N HIS A 17 23.95 22.40 -13.37
CA HIS A 17 25.08 21.53 -13.04
C HIS A 17 24.84 20.19 -13.72
N ALA A 18 25.30 20.07 -14.97
CA ALA A 18 25.58 18.77 -15.55
C ALA A 18 26.84 18.25 -14.85
N SER A 19 26.67 17.30 -13.94
CA SER A 19 27.76 16.42 -13.54
C SER A 19 28.28 15.76 -14.81
N ASN A 20 29.49 16.13 -15.23
CA ASN A 20 30.20 15.40 -16.27
C ASN A 20 30.15 13.92 -15.89
N ALA A 21 29.74 13.07 -16.83
CA ALA A 21 29.89 11.63 -16.71
C ALA A 21 31.37 11.33 -16.51
N CYS A 22 31.79 11.29 -15.25
CA CYS A 22 33.07 10.77 -14.87
C CYS A 22 32.91 9.26 -15.02
N LEU A 23 33.40 8.72 -16.14
CA LEU A 23 34.10 7.45 -16.07
C LEU A 23 35.21 7.65 -15.01
N GLN A 24 34.86 7.42 -13.74
CA GLN A 24 35.83 7.35 -12.68
C GLN A 24 36.69 6.14 -13.01
N LYS A 25 37.87 6.41 -13.56
CA LYS A 25 39.02 5.54 -13.39
C LYS A 25 39.07 5.19 -11.91
N THR A 26 38.87 3.92 -11.59
CA THR A 26 39.34 3.33 -10.34
C THR A 26 40.72 3.91 -10.06
N GLY A 27 40.90 4.57 -8.92
CA GLY A 27 42.11 5.31 -8.59
C GLY A 27 43.34 4.41 -8.76
N ILE A 28 44.21 4.77 -9.72
CA ILE A 28 45.44 4.01 -10.04
C ILE A 28 46.37 3.92 -8.81
N ALA A 29 46.25 4.85 -7.86
CA ALA A 29 47.03 4.90 -6.63
C ALA A 29 46.70 3.76 -5.65
N GLU A 30 45.42 3.45 -5.42
CA GLU A 30 45.03 2.39 -4.49
C GLU A 30 45.19 1.00 -5.10
N VAL A 31 44.95 0.85 -6.40
CA VAL A 31 45.23 -0.42 -7.10
C VAL A 31 46.73 -0.73 -7.01
N SER A 32 47.61 0.29 -7.03
CA SER A 32 49.04 0.10 -6.81
C SER A 32 49.36 -0.30 -5.37
N SER A 33 48.80 0.35 -4.34
CA SER A 33 49.07 -0.02 -2.94
C SER A 33 48.54 -1.42 -2.60
N VAL A 34 47.37 -1.80 -3.13
CA VAL A 34 46.79 -3.14 -2.97
C VAL A 34 47.59 -4.20 -3.73
N LEU A 35 48.09 -3.88 -4.93
CA LEU A 35 48.98 -4.77 -5.68
C LEU A 35 50.35 -4.88 -5.01
N GLU A 36 50.89 -3.78 -4.46
CA GLU A 36 52.11 -3.77 -3.68
C GLU A 36 51.97 -4.63 -2.44
N GLU A 37 50.88 -4.53 -1.68
CA GLU A 37 50.58 -5.43 -0.55
C GLU A 37 50.51 -6.90 -0.99
N ARG A 38 49.86 -7.20 -2.12
CA ARG A 38 49.78 -8.57 -2.67
C ARG A 38 51.14 -9.10 -3.15
N ILE A 39 52.00 -8.24 -3.70
CA ILE A 39 53.33 -8.60 -4.24
C ILE A 39 54.37 -8.70 -3.11
N LEU A 40 54.26 -7.86 -2.08
CA LEU A 40 55.18 -7.83 -0.94
C LEU A 40 55.00 -9.03 -0.01
N GLY A 41 53.95 -9.84 -0.17
CA GLY A 41 53.74 -11.05 0.61
C GLY A 41 53.73 -10.79 2.12
N ALA A 42 53.34 -9.58 2.53
CA ALA A 42 53.16 -9.28 3.93
C ALA A 42 51.95 -10.08 4.41
N ASP A 43 52.21 -11.10 5.23
CA ASP A 43 51.23 -11.80 6.06
C ASP A 43 50.62 -10.81 7.08
N THR A 44 49.94 -9.75 6.61
CA THR A 44 48.88 -9.17 7.41
C THR A 44 47.75 -10.18 7.39
N SER A 45 47.75 -11.05 8.40
CA SER A 45 46.65 -11.93 8.81
C SER A 45 45.42 -11.13 9.26
N VAL A 46 45.11 -10.03 8.58
CA VAL A 46 43.79 -9.42 8.60
C VAL A 46 42.94 -10.44 7.87
N ASN A 47 41.96 -11.04 8.56
CA ASN A 47 41.01 -11.96 7.97
C ASN A 47 40.22 -11.22 6.87
N LEU A 48 40.79 -11.13 5.66
CA LEU A 48 40.17 -10.54 4.47
C LEU A 48 38.87 -11.27 4.09
N GLU A 49 38.64 -12.44 4.68
CA GLU A 49 37.39 -13.17 4.63
C GLU A 49 36.23 -12.45 5.35
N GLU A 50 36.52 -11.75 6.44
CA GLU A 50 35.51 -11.15 7.34
C GLU A 50 35.59 -9.63 7.43
N THR A 51 36.77 -9.07 7.18
CA THR A 51 37.04 -7.63 7.22
C THR A 51 37.47 -7.14 5.86
N GLY A 52 37.03 -5.95 5.49
CA GLY A 52 37.36 -5.27 4.25
C GLY A 52 37.56 -3.78 4.48
N HIS A 53 37.90 -3.06 3.41
CA HIS A 53 38.04 -1.61 3.43
C HIS A 53 37.27 -0.97 2.28
N VAL A 54 36.75 0.23 2.51
CA VAL A 54 36.02 1.00 1.49
C VAL A 54 37.01 1.51 0.44
N LEU A 55 36.79 1.16 -0.82
CA LEU A 55 37.57 1.66 -1.98
C LEU A 55 37.04 3.01 -2.46
N ASN A 56 35.72 3.10 -2.60
CA ASN A 56 35.05 4.29 -3.13
C ASN A 56 33.67 4.39 -2.49
N ILE A 57 33.21 5.61 -2.26
CA ILE A 57 31.86 5.92 -1.82
C ILE A 57 31.27 7.03 -2.67
N GLY A 58 30.07 6.79 -3.20
CA GLY A 58 29.33 7.78 -3.99
C GLY A 58 27.84 7.48 -3.97
N ASP A 59 27.02 8.52 -3.82
CA ASP A 59 25.55 8.44 -3.86
C ASP A 59 24.96 7.30 -3.02
N TYR A 60 25.42 7.18 -1.76
CA TYR A 60 25.01 6.14 -0.79
C TYR A 60 25.43 4.69 -1.13
N ILE A 61 26.27 4.49 -2.14
CA ILE A 61 26.85 3.18 -2.49
C ILE A 61 28.35 3.21 -2.20
N ALA A 62 28.80 2.22 -1.45
CA ALA A 62 30.21 1.97 -1.18
C ALA A 62 30.68 0.70 -1.90
N GLN A 63 31.85 0.76 -2.54
CA GLN A 63 32.56 -0.42 -3.01
C GLN A 63 33.56 -0.84 -1.93
N VAL A 64 33.44 -2.06 -1.45
CA VAL A 64 34.28 -2.59 -0.37
C VAL A 64 35.17 -3.69 -0.92
N LEU A 65 36.48 -3.60 -0.68
CA LEU A 65 37.43 -4.67 -0.99
C LEU A 65 37.53 -5.65 0.17
N GLY A 66 37.50 -6.95 -0.14
CA GLY A 66 37.56 -8.00 0.87
C GLY A 66 36.18 -8.51 1.23
N VAL A 67 36.00 -8.95 2.48
CA VAL A 67 34.74 -9.55 2.96
C VAL A 67 34.27 -10.71 2.07
N ARG A 68 35.19 -11.60 1.69
CA ARG A 68 34.93 -12.67 0.70
C ARG A 68 33.78 -13.61 1.08
N ASN A 69 33.53 -13.75 2.39
CA ASN A 69 32.46 -14.59 2.92
C ASN A 69 31.16 -13.81 3.20
N ALA A 70 31.00 -12.60 2.64
CA ALA A 70 29.75 -11.86 2.71
C ALA A 70 28.61 -12.61 2.01
N GLN A 71 27.46 -12.67 2.66
CA GLN A 71 26.22 -13.13 2.06
C GLN A 71 25.51 -11.95 1.40
N ALA A 72 24.63 -12.23 0.43
CA ALA A 72 23.74 -11.21 -0.11
C ALA A 72 22.72 -10.78 0.95
N GLU A 73 22.36 -9.50 0.97
CA GLU A 73 21.48 -8.90 1.97
C GLU A 73 22.06 -8.96 3.41
N GLU A 74 23.38 -9.06 3.57
CA GLU A 74 24.05 -9.04 4.89
C GLU A 74 24.36 -7.61 5.34
N MET A 75 24.21 -7.36 6.64
CA MET A 75 24.62 -6.09 7.25
C MET A 75 26.09 -6.10 7.66
N SER A 76 26.76 -4.96 7.58
CA SER A 76 28.07 -4.73 8.16
C SER A 76 27.98 -4.19 9.59
N SER A 77 29.07 -4.32 10.33
CA SER A 77 29.15 -3.94 11.74
C SER A 77 29.51 -2.46 11.87
N GLY A 78 28.72 -1.71 12.62
CA GLY A 78 28.99 -0.29 12.93
C GLY A 78 28.37 0.69 11.94
N LEU A 79 28.03 0.24 10.73
CA LEU A 79 27.29 0.99 9.74
C LEU A 79 25.92 0.34 9.51
N LYS A 80 24.89 1.17 9.30
CA LYS A 80 23.59 0.67 8.87
C LYS A 80 23.67 0.51 7.36
N ASP A 81 23.94 -0.68 6.88
CA ASP A 81 24.10 -0.94 5.45
C ASP A 81 23.61 -2.34 5.06
N MET A 82 23.67 -2.64 3.76
CA MET A 82 23.31 -3.94 3.21
C MET A 82 24.17 -4.26 1.99
N SER A 83 24.76 -5.45 1.96
CA SER A 83 25.41 -5.99 0.76
C SER A 83 24.39 -6.28 -0.34
N LEU A 84 24.58 -5.69 -1.52
CA LEU A 84 23.70 -5.87 -2.67
C LEU A 84 24.37 -6.70 -3.78
N ASN A 85 25.54 -6.27 -4.23
CA ASN A 85 26.25 -6.91 -5.34
C ASN A 85 27.53 -7.55 -4.83
N LEU A 86 27.69 -8.86 -5.06
CA LEU A 86 28.89 -9.59 -4.70
C LEU A 86 29.69 -9.83 -5.98
N GLU A 87 30.75 -9.05 -6.20
CA GLU A 87 31.70 -9.27 -7.29
C GLU A 87 32.87 -10.13 -6.79
N PRO A 88 33.66 -10.75 -7.69
CA PRO A 88 34.79 -11.59 -7.28
C PRO A 88 35.85 -10.83 -6.47
N ASP A 89 36.05 -9.54 -6.76
CA ASP A 89 37.09 -8.72 -6.17
C ASP A 89 36.56 -7.69 -5.15
N ASN A 90 35.31 -7.23 -5.30
CA ASN A 90 34.70 -6.21 -4.44
C ASN A 90 33.25 -6.56 -4.09
N VAL A 91 32.71 -5.88 -3.08
CA VAL A 91 31.31 -5.97 -2.68
C VAL A 91 30.67 -4.59 -2.74
N GLY A 92 29.57 -4.47 -3.49
CA GLY A 92 28.72 -3.29 -3.51
C GLY A 92 27.80 -3.27 -2.30
N VAL A 93 28.00 -2.28 -1.44
CA VAL A 93 27.26 -2.08 -0.18
C VAL A 93 26.40 -0.83 -0.29
N PHE A 94 25.11 -0.96 0.03
CA PHE A 94 24.19 0.16 0.09
C PHE A 94 24.01 0.65 1.52
N MET A 95 24.14 1.96 1.71
CA MET A 95 24.08 2.60 3.02
C MET A 95 22.65 3.03 3.38
N PHE A 96 22.16 2.60 4.54
CA PHE A 96 20.93 3.11 5.13
C PHE A 96 21.21 4.38 5.94
N GLY A 97 20.93 5.53 5.35
CA GLY A 97 21.01 6.83 6.02
C GLY A 97 22.10 7.72 5.43
N ASN A 98 22.90 8.36 6.28
CA ASN A 98 23.85 9.39 5.85
C ASN A 98 25.21 8.77 5.47
N ASP A 99 25.69 9.08 4.27
CA ASP A 99 26.97 8.64 3.69
C ASP A 99 28.17 9.52 4.11
N LYS A 100 27.93 10.77 4.50
CA LYS A 100 28.97 11.77 4.81
C LYS A 100 29.98 11.39 5.89
N LEU A 101 29.67 10.42 6.74
CA LEU A 101 30.53 10.00 7.84
C LEU A 101 31.58 8.97 7.41
N ILE A 102 31.43 8.40 6.21
CA ILE A 102 32.26 7.30 5.71
C ILE A 102 33.27 7.85 4.73
N LYS A 103 34.48 7.32 4.78
CA LYS A 103 35.60 7.71 3.93
C LYS A 103 36.23 6.48 3.28
N GLU A 104 36.91 6.72 2.17
CA GLU A 104 37.80 5.75 1.55
C GLU A 104 38.85 5.30 2.57
N GLY A 105 39.13 4.00 2.59
CA GLY A 105 40.00 3.33 3.56
C GLY A 105 39.34 2.93 4.88
N ASP A 106 38.07 3.30 5.14
CA ASP A 106 37.38 2.88 6.36
C ASP A 106 37.23 1.36 6.43
N ILE A 107 37.44 0.80 7.62
CA ILE A 107 37.36 -0.65 7.86
C ILE A 107 35.91 -1.06 8.03
N VAL A 108 35.47 -2.00 7.20
CA VAL A 108 34.15 -2.62 7.25
C VAL A 108 34.31 -4.05 7.75
N LYS A 109 33.45 -4.49 8.67
CA LYS A 109 33.40 -5.90 9.07
C LYS A 109 32.02 -6.46 8.85
N ARG A 110 31.94 -7.72 8.43
CA ARG A 110 30.66 -8.41 8.31
C ARG A 110 30.08 -8.76 9.68
N THR A 111 28.75 -8.84 9.78
CA THR A 111 28.07 -9.24 11.04
C THR A 111 27.67 -10.71 11.08
N GLY A 112 27.65 -11.40 9.94
CA GLY A 112 27.03 -12.71 9.77
C GLY A 112 25.50 -12.67 9.76
N ALA A 113 24.89 -11.48 9.88
CA ALA A 113 23.46 -11.30 10.00
C ALA A 113 22.86 -10.70 8.72
N ILE A 114 22.03 -11.48 8.05
CA ILE A 114 21.13 -10.99 6.99
C ILE A 114 20.19 -9.95 7.60
N VAL A 115 19.89 -8.90 6.82
CA VAL A 115 19.00 -7.79 7.18
C VAL A 115 17.73 -8.32 7.86
N ASP A 116 17.61 -7.95 9.14
CA ASP A 116 16.49 -8.29 10.00
C ASP A 116 15.96 -7.04 10.71
N VAL A 117 14.71 -7.13 11.18
CA VAL A 117 14.02 -6.05 11.88
C VAL A 117 13.44 -6.58 13.19
N PRO A 118 13.41 -5.76 14.25
CA PRO A 118 12.77 -6.14 15.50
C PRO A 118 11.26 -6.29 15.29
N VAL A 119 10.67 -7.35 15.82
CA VAL A 119 9.22 -7.60 15.77
C VAL A 119 8.66 -7.76 17.17
N SER A 120 7.60 -7.04 17.51
CA SER A 120 6.89 -7.18 18.77
C SER A 120 5.55 -6.45 18.74
N GLU A 121 4.61 -6.85 19.58
CA GLU A 121 3.36 -6.10 19.80
C GLU A 121 3.62 -4.69 20.36
N LYS A 122 4.79 -4.45 20.99
CA LYS A 122 5.20 -3.12 21.48
C LYS A 122 5.46 -2.11 20.36
N LEU A 123 5.47 -2.53 19.09
CA LEU A 123 5.51 -1.65 17.92
C LEU A 123 4.16 -0.95 17.69
N LEU A 124 3.05 -1.51 18.19
CA LEU A 124 1.72 -0.94 18.00
C LEU A 124 1.64 0.47 18.61
N GLY A 125 1.25 1.44 17.79
CA GLY A 125 1.14 2.85 18.19
C GLY A 125 2.48 3.60 18.29
N ARG A 126 3.58 3.00 17.83
CA ARG A 126 4.89 3.65 17.70
C ARG A 126 5.11 4.14 16.28
N VAL A 127 5.97 5.15 16.11
CA VAL A 127 6.50 5.53 14.80
C VAL A 127 7.95 5.03 14.72
N VAL A 128 8.25 4.22 13.70
CA VAL A 128 9.54 3.56 13.51
C VAL A 128 10.12 3.85 12.13
N ASP A 129 11.44 3.81 12.02
CA ASP A 129 12.16 3.78 10.73
C ASP A 129 12.07 2.38 10.07
N ALA A 130 12.60 2.27 8.84
CA ALA A 130 12.60 1.02 8.07
C ALA A 130 13.41 -0.12 8.74
N LEU A 131 14.31 0.20 9.68
CA LEU A 131 15.11 -0.76 10.44
C LEU A 131 14.45 -1.11 11.79
N GLY A 132 13.29 -0.53 12.10
CA GLY A 132 12.53 -0.74 13.33
C GLY A 132 13.00 0.09 14.52
N ASN A 133 13.83 1.12 14.33
CA ASN A 133 14.21 2.06 15.38
C ASN A 133 13.09 3.09 15.59
N ALA A 134 12.81 3.42 16.85
CA ALA A 134 11.81 4.44 17.17
C ALA A 134 12.26 5.84 16.75
N ILE A 135 11.39 6.56 16.05
CA ILE A 135 11.58 7.96 15.65
C ILE A 135 10.54 8.91 16.29
N ASP A 136 9.66 8.37 17.14
CA ASP A 136 8.62 9.13 17.85
C ASP A 136 9.10 9.82 19.14
N ALA A 137 10.42 9.96 19.32
CA ALA A 137 11.06 10.53 20.51
C ALA A 137 10.67 9.88 21.86
N LYS A 138 10.04 8.69 21.83
CA LYS A 138 9.74 7.90 23.03
C LYS A 138 10.87 6.90 23.31
N CYS A 139 10.75 6.17 24.43
CA CYS A 139 11.73 5.16 24.83
C CYS A 139 11.99 4.12 23.73
N PRO A 140 13.22 3.58 23.62
CA PRO A 140 13.56 2.52 22.67
C PRO A 140 12.61 1.33 22.76
N ILE A 141 12.34 0.69 21.61
CA ILE A 141 11.45 -0.45 21.54
C ILE A 141 12.20 -1.67 22.04
N GLY A 142 11.93 -2.06 23.29
CA GLY A 142 12.51 -3.26 23.91
C GLY A 142 11.91 -4.56 23.37
N SER A 143 12.12 -4.82 22.08
CA SER A 143 11.80 -6.11 21.45
C SER A 143 12.92 -7.12 21.69
N LYS A 144 12.56 -8.36 22.03
CA LYS A 144 13.49 -9.49 22.15
C LYS A 144 13.60 -10.31 20.86
N ALA A 145 12.62 -10.20 19.97
CA ALA A 145 12.54 -11.01 18.75
C ALA A 145 12.88 -10.15 17.53
N ARG A 146 13.66 -10.72 16.61
CA ARG A 146 13.96 -10.15 15.30
C ARG A 146 13.56 -11.13 14.22
N ARG A 147 13.12 -10.63 13.06
CA ARG A 147 12.78 -11.44 11.88
C ARG A 147 13.48 -10.88 10.66
N ARG A 148 14.00 -11.76 9.81
CA ARG A 148 14.60 -11.38 8.53
C ARG A 148 13.57 -10.70 7.65
N VAL A 149 13.98 -9.65 6.95
CA VAL A 149 13.11 -8.94 5.99
C VAL A 149 12.86 -9.83 4.77
N GLY A 150 13.86 -10.62 4.38
CA GLY A 150 13.86 -11.49 3.21
C GLY A 150 13.22 -12.89 3.38
N LEU A 151 12.15 -13.05 4.16
CA LEU A 151 11.50 -14.36 4.29
C LEU A 151 10.74 -14.78 3.01
N LYS A 152 10.68 -16.09 2.77
CA LYS A 152 9.86 -16.67 1.70
C LYS A 152 8.38 -16.54 2.06
N SER A 153 7.55 -16.22 1.07
CA SER A 153 6.10 -16.19 1.20
C SER A 153 5.53 -17.58 1.54
N PRO A 154 4.39 -17.66 2.26
CA PRO A 154 3.73 -18.93 2.51
C PRO A 154 3.35 -19.61 1.19
N GLY A 155 3.53 -20.94 1.11
CA GLY A 155 3.09 -21.71 -0.05
C GLY A 155 1.56 -21.89 -0.10
N ILE A 156 1.05 -22.58 -1.11
CA ILE A 156 -0.40 -22.79 -1.31
C ILE A 156 -1.01 -23.69 -0.22
N ILE A 157 -0.30 -24.75 0.22
CA ILE A 157 -0.80 -25.73 1.20
C ILE A 157 -1.25 -25.10 2.54
N PRO A 158 -0.48 -24.18 3.16
CA PRO A 158 -0.90 -23.54 4.40
C PRO A 158 -1.97 -22.44 4.22
N GLN A 159 -2.29 -22.03 2.99
CA GLN A 159 -3.26 -20.99 2.70
C GLN A 159 -4.68 -21.55 2.62
N ILE A 160 -5.66 -20.70 2.93
CA ILE A 160 -7.10 -20.99 2.74
C ILE A 160 -7.76 -19.89 1.92
N SER A 161 -8.88 -20.23 1.30
CA SER A 161 -9.68 -19.27 0.55
C SER A 161 -10.18 -18.14 1.44
N VAL A 162 -10.15 -16.92 0.90
CA VAL A 162 -10.67 -15.72 1.55
C VAL A 162 -12.20 -15.78 1.54
N SER A 163 -12.79 -15.92 2.72
CA SER A 163 -14.24 -16.03 2.94
C SER A 163 -14.78 -15.09 4.01
N GLU A 164 -13.89 -14.39 4.72
CA GLU A 164 -14.25 -13.47 5.80
C GLU A 164 -14.16 -12.03 5.29
N PRO A 165 -15.20 -11.20 5.47
CA PRO A 165 -15.18 -9.81 5.08
C PRO A 165 -14.24 -8.99 5.97
N MET A 166 -13.39 -8.16 5.37
CA MET A 166 -12.74 -7.05 6.06
C MET A 166 -13.61 -5.79 5.87
N GLN A 167 -14.19 -5.31 6.96
CA GLN A 167 -15.05 -4.12 6.93
C GLN A 167 -14.21 -2.85 6.86
N THR A 168 -14.39 -2.07 5.79
CA THR A 168 -13.73 -0.76 5.65
C THR A 168 -14.54 0.37 6.29
N GLY A 169 -15.85 0.17 6.47
CA GLY A 169 -16.75 1.20 6.93
C GLY A 169 -17.12 2.22 5.84
N ILE A 170 -16.77 1.94 4.58
CA ILE A 170 -17.08 2.77 3.42
C ILE A 170 -18.14 2.07 2.59
N LYS A 171 -19.33 2.68 2.45
CA LYS A 171 -20.47 2.10 1.72
C LYS A 171 -20.08 1.57 0.34
N ALA A 172 -19.47 2.41 -0.49
CA ALA A 172 -19.11 2.06 -1.85
C ALA A 172 -18.05 0.94 -1.96
N VAL A 173 -17.15 0.81 -0.98
CA VAL A 173 -16.16 -0.27 -0.96
C VAL A 173 -16.79 -1.56 -0.45
N ASP A 174 -17.46 -1.51 0.71
CA ASP A 174 -18.01 -2.70 1.36
C ASP A 174 -19.21 -3.32 0.59
N SER A 175 -19.90 -2.52 -0.24
CA SER A 175 -20.99 -3.02 -1.08
C SER A 175 -20.52 -3.50 -2.45
N LEU A 176 -19.72 -2.71 -3.18
CA LEU A 176 -19.44 -2.98 -4.60
C LEU A 176 -18.16 -3.78 -4.82
N VAL A 177 -17.04 -3.30 -4.27
CA VAL A 177 -15.72 -3.90 -4.54
C VAL A 177 -15.48 -5.05 -3.56
N THR A 178 -15.66 -4.81 -2.26
CA THR A 178 -15.49 -5.77 -1.17
C THR A 178 -14.04 -6.19 -0.98
N ILE A 179 -13.63 -6.22 0.28
CA ILE A 179 -12.29 -6.62 0.65
C ILE A 179 -12.39 -7.75 1.67
N GLY A 180 -11.69 -8.84 1.43
CA GLY A 180 -11.62 -9.97 2.34
C GLY A 180 -10.38 -10.01 3.21
N CYS A 181 -10.46 -10.67 4.36
CA CYS A 181 -9.33 -10.90 5.24
C CYS A 181 -8.31 -11.85 4.58
N GLY A 182 -7.10 -11.37 4.34
CA GLY A 182 -6.05 -12.10 3.63
C GLY A 182 -5.99 -11.80 2.13
N GLN A 183 -6.79 -10.85 1.64
CA GLN A 183 -6.76 -10.38 0.26
C GLN A 183 -5.61 -9.37 0.05
N CYS A 184 -5.16 -9.25 -1.19
CA CYS A 184 -4.31 -8.16 -1.64
C CYS A 184 -5.14 -7.32 -2.60
N ASP A 185 -5.46 -6.08 -2.22
CA ASP A 185 -6.17 -5.16 -3.10
C ASP A 185 -5.33 -3.95 -3.44
N LEU A 186 -5.53 -3.50 -4.67
CA LEU A 186 -4.81 -2.40 -5.26
C LEU A 186 -5.70 -1.17 -5.37
N VAL A 187 -5.32 -0.11 -4.65
CA VAL A 187 -5.98 1.19 -4.71
C VAL A 187 -5.21 2.08 -5.68
N ILE A 188 -5.91 2.60 -6.67
CA ILE A 188 -5.35 3.47 -7.71
C ILE A 188 -5.99 4.83 -7.66
N GLY A 189 -5.15 5.87 -7.77
CA GLY A 189 -5.63 7.21 -8.10
C GLY A 189 -4.49 8.20 -8.30
N ASP A 190 -4.87 9.41 -8.70
CA ASP A 190 -3.94 10.47 -9.10
C ASP A 190 -3.20 11.10 -7.90
N ARG A 191 -1.90 11.39 -8.08
CA ARG A 191 -0.97 12.02 -7.14
C ARG A 191 -1.53 13.26 -6.47
N GLN A 192 -2.32 14.05 -7.20
CA GLN A 192 -2.65 15.40 -6.74
C GLN A 192 -3.76 15.48 -5.70
N LYS A 193 -4.60 14.45 -5.47
CA LYS A 193 -5.80 14.63 -4.63
C LYS A 193 -6.17 13.41 -3.79
N LYS A 194 -5.91 13.53 -2.47
CA LYS A 194 -6.67 12.90 -1.36
C LYS A 194 -6.83 11.37 -1.39
N LEU A 195 -5.90 10.62 -1.99
CA LEU A 195 -5.83 9.16 -1.78
C LEU A 195 -5.65 8.79 -0.29
N TYR A 196 -5.09 9.73 0.50
CA TYR A 196 -5.01 9.67 1.96
C TYR A 196 -6.36 9.50 2.68
N CYS A 197 -7.51 9.77 2.04
CA CYS A 197 -8.83 9.66 2.67
C CYS A 197 -9.23 8.21 2.99
N ILE A 198 -8.96 7.25 2.09
CA ILE A 198 -9.27 5.83 2.34
C ILE A 198 -8.27 5.23 3.33
N HIS A 199 -7.01 5.68 3.25
CA HIS A 199 -5.91 5.26 4.11
C HIS A 199 -6.18 5.43 5.61
N VAL A 200 -6.97 6.44 6.01
CA VAL A 200 -7.27 6.74 7.42
C VAL A 200 -8.65 6.21 7.84
N ALA A 201 -9.50 5.79 6.90
CA ALA A 201 -10.86 5.33 7.18
C ALA A 201 -10.93 3.87 7.65
N ILE A 202 -9.93 3.04 7.32
CA ILE A 202 -9.87 1.64 7.74
C ILE A 202 -9.46 1.58 9.20
N CYS A 203 -10.43 1.85 10.07
CA CYS A 203 -10.26 1.79 11.51
C CYS A 203 -11.07 0.59 12.02
N PRO A 204 -10.45 -0.53 12.41
CA PRO A 204 -11.15 -1.65 13.04
C PRO A 204 -11.60 -1.33 14.48
N LYS A 205 -11.87 -0.06 14.82
CA LYS A 205 -12.17 0.40 16.19
C LYS A 205 -13.48 -0.15 16.79
N ARG A 206 -14.35 -0.80 16.01
CA ARG A 206 -15.60 -1.40 16.49
C ARG A 206 -15.65 -2.93 16.41
N SER A 207 -14.63 -3.59 15.85
CA SER A 207 -14.57 -5.05 15.86
C SER A 207 -13.95 -5.52 17.18
N THR A 208 -14.80 -5.98 18.09
CA THR A 208 -14.44 -6.52 19.42
C THR A 208 -13.83 -7.93 19.35
N ALA A 209 -13.58 -8.48 18.16
CA ALA A 209 -12.99 -9.79 18.01
C ALA A 209 -11.46 -9.70 18.09
N ALA A 210 -10.91 -10.36 19.12
CA ALA A 210 -9.49 -10.60 19.34
C ALA A 210 -8.87 -11.55 18.30
N GLN A 211 -9.07 -11.28 17.01
CA GLN A 211 -8.33 -11.89 15.90
C GLN A 211 -7.36 -10.83 15.39
N LEU A 212 -6.06 -11.15 15.38
CA LEU A 212 -4.97 -10.30 14.91
C LEU A 212 -5.07 -10.08 13.39
N TYR A 213 -6.06 -9.30 12.95
CA TYR A 213 -6.12 -8.80 11.58
C TYR A 213 -5.05 -7.72 11.43
N THR A 214 -3.91 -8.10 10.86
CA THR A 214 -2.85 -7.14 10.52
C THR A 214 -3.15 -6.59 9.13
N ILE A 215 -3.27 -5.27 9.04
CA ILE A 215 -3.44 -4.57 7.76
C ILE A 215 -2.13 -3.85 7.49
N VAL A 216 -1.52 -4.15 6.34
CA VAL A 216 -0.35 -3.41 5.86
C VAL A 216 -0.83 -2.53 4.73
N VAL A 217 -0.84 -1.22 5.00
CA VAL A 217 -1.12 -0.23 3.97
C VAL A 217 0.21 0.36 3.50
N SER A 218 0.61 0.06 2.27
CA SER A 218 1.80 0.64 1.67
C SER A 218 1.39 1.90 0.91
N ALA A 219 1.84 3.05 1.40
CA ALA A 219 1.36 4.35 0.93
C ALA A 219 1.75 4.68 -0.52
N THR A 220 2.76 4.01 -1.10
CA THR A 220 3.15 4.18 -2.51
C THR A 220 4.12 3.07 -2.94
N ALA A 221 3.63 1.97 -3.52
CA ALA A 221 4.55 1.01 -4.13
C ALA A 221 5.27 1.58 -5.38
N SER A 222 4.73 2.66 -5.96
CA SER A 222 5.38 3.47 -6.98
C SER A 222 6.67 4.12 -6.48
N ASP A 223 6.67 4.74 -5.29
CA ASP A 223 7.86 5.40 -4.75
C ASP A 223 8.94 4.37 -4.40
N ALA A 224 8.52 3.22 -3.86
CA ALA A 224 9.42 2.09 -3.63
C ALA A 224 10.05 1.60 -4.94
N ALA A 225 9.29 1.55 -6.04
CA ALA A 225 9.82 1.21 -7.36
C ALA A 225 10.84 2.23 -7.86
N VAL A 226 10.57 3.53 -7.70
CA VAL A 226 11.50 4.61 -8.08
C VAL A 226 12.78 4.54 -7.25
N ALA A 227 12.68 4.35 -5.93
CA ALA A 227 13.84 4.20 -5.06
C ALA A 227 14.67 2.97 -5.43
N TYR A 228 14.02 1.83 -5.69
CA TYR A 228 14.68 0.61 -6.14
C TYR A 228 15.38 0.84 -7.50
N HIS A 229 14.71 1.49 -8.43
CA HIS A 229 15.30 1.86 -9.72
C HIS A 229 16.57 2.72 -9.56
N GLN A 230 16.53 3.73 -8.70
CA GLN A 230 17.70 4.60 -8.43
C GLN A 230 18.89 3.79 -7.89
N ILE A 231 18.66 2.92 -6.91
CA ILE A 231 19.72 2.06 -6.33
C ILE A 231 20.38 1.21 -7.41
N TYR A 232 19.58 0.61 -8.30
CA TYR A 232 20.12 -0.29 -9.32
C TYR A 232 20.80 0.43 -10.49
N MET A 233 20.38 1.65 -10.81
CA MET A 233 21.08 2.50 -11.77
C MET A 233 22.45 2.93 -11.25
N LEU A 234 22.56 3.22 -9.95
CA LEU A 234 23.85 3.50 -9.30
C LEU A 234 24.76 2.26 -9.25
N LEU A 235 24.19 1.06 -9.17
CA LEU A 235 24.91 -0.21 -9.34
C LEU A 235 25.23 -0.55 -10.81
N CYS A 236 24.97 0.36 -11.76
CA CYS A 236 25.22 0.16 -13.18
C CYS A 236 24.56 -1.10 -13.77
N ARG A 237 23.44 -1.55 -13.20
CA ARG A 237 22.70 -2.68 -13.77
C ARG A 237 21.97 -2.25 -15.04
N PRO A 238 21.95 -3.09 -16.09
CA PRO A 238 21.31 -2.73 -17.35
C PRO A 238 19.79 -2.52 -17.13
N PRO A 239 19.26 -1.34 -17.49
CA PRO A 239 17.83 -1.09 -17.39
C PRO A 239 17.05 -1.85 -18.47
N SER A 240 15.77 -2.08 -18.22
CA SER A 240 14.82 -2.67 -19.16
C SER A 240 13.76 -1.62 -19.57
N ARG A 241 12.47 -1.96 -19.51
CA ARG A 241 11.37 -1.07 -19.89
C ARG A 241 11.25 0.13 -18.94
N GLU A 242 11.05 1.32 -19.49
CA GLU A 242 10.87 2.57 -18.72
C GLU A 242 12.01 2.82 -17.73
N ALA A 243 13.21 2.35 -18.08
CA ALA A 243 14.41 2.31 -17.25
C ALA A 243 14.35 1.38 -16.01
N TYR A 244 13.22 0.78 -15.69
CA TYR A 244 13.13 -0.19 -14.58
C TYR A 244 13.87 -1.49 -14.86
N LEU A 245 14.31 -2.16 -13.80
CA LEU A 245 14.92 -3.49 -13.88
C LEU A 245 13.86 -4.58 -14.10
N HIS A 246 14.25 -5.66 -14.77
CA HIS A 246 13.41 -6.84 -14.97
C HIS A 246 12.83 -7.43 -13.66
N ASP A 247 13.60 -7.39 -12.57
CA ASP A 247 13.21 -8.03 -11.30
C ASP A 247 12.30 -7.16 -10.43
N LEU A 248 11.88 -5.98 -10.90
CA LEU A 248 10.94 -5.13 -10.16
C LEU A 248 9.62 -5.85 -9.87
N PHE A 249 9.10 -6.59 -10.86
CA PHE A 249 7.89 -7.39 -10.69
C PHE A 249 8.08 -8.49 -9.63
N TYR A 250 9.27 -9.09 -9.58
CA TYR A 250 9.60 -10.07 -8.57
C TYR A 250 9.61 -9.47 -7.15
N LEU A 251 10.10 -8.23 -7.01
CA LEU A 251 10.12 -7.53 -5.72
C LEU A 251 8.70 -7.25 -5.20
N HIS A 252 7.82 -6.74 -6.07
CA HIS A 252 6.43 -6.48 -5.70
C HIS A 252 5.68 -7.77 -5.40
N SER A 253 5.82 -8.80 -6.25
CA SER A 253 5.15 -10.09 -6.03
C SER A 253 5.63 -10.78 -4.75
N ARG A 254 6.94 -10.83 -4.47
CA ARG A 254 7.46 -11.37 -3.20
C ARG A 254 6.90 -10.66 -1.96
N THR A 255 6.61 -9.36 -2.07
CA THR A 255 6.06 -8.57 -0.98
C THR A 255 4.55 -8.83 -0.82
N LEU A 256 3.80 -8.82 -1.91
CA LEU A 256 2.35 -9.00 -1.93
C LEU A 256 1.96 -10.43 -1.55
N GLU A 257 2.64 -11.45 -2.05
CA GLU A 257 2.37 -12.87 -1.78
C GLU A 257 2.56 -13.26 -0.30
N ARG A 258 3.08 -12.36 0.54
CA ARG A 258 3.14 -12.57 1.99
C ARG A 258 1.79 -12.34 2.67
N ALA A 259 0.93 -11.52 2.07
CA ALA A 259 -0.42 -11.29 2.54
C ALA A 259 -1.32 -12.43 2.06
N ALA A 260 -1.75 -13.24 3.00
CA ALA A 260 -2.60 -14.40 2.76
C ALA A 260 -3.41 -14.73 4.02
N LYS A 261 -4.45 -15.55 3.85
CA LYS A 261 -5.19 -16.18 4.94
C LYS A 261 -4.65 -17.58 5.20
N MET A 262 -4.23 -17.85 6.42
CA MET A 262 -3.63 -19.14 6.81
C MET A 262 -4.69 -20.11 7.33
N ASN A 263 -4.40 -21.41 7.28
CA ASN A 263 -5.26 -22.45 7.83
C ASN A 263 -5.19 -22.54 9.37
N ASP A 264 -6.05 -23.37 9.96
CA ASP A 264 -6.16 -23.54 11.42
C ASP A 264 -4.90 -24.13 12.07
N ALA A 265 -4.03 -24.80 11.31
CA ALA A 265 -2.74 -25.28 11.81
C ALA A 265 -1.73 -24.14 12.05
N PHE A 266 -1.99 -22.95 11.48
CA PHE A 266 -1.23 -21.71 11.67
C PHE A 266 -2.10 -20.62 12.34
N ASP A 267 -2.98 -21.03 13.27
CA ASP A 267 -3.84 -20.14 14.07
C ASP A 267 -4.82 -19.28 13.24
N SER A 268 -5.12 -19.69 12.01
CA SER A 268 -6.04 -19.01 11.09
C SER A 268 -5.70 -17.52 10.88
N VAL A 269 -4.42 -17.16 11.02
CA VAL A 269 -3.97 -15.76 10.93
C VAL A 269 -4.13 -15.25 9.50
N SER A 270 -4.58 -14.00 9.36
CA SER A 270 -4.70 -13.34 8.07
C SER A 270 -3.90 -12.04 8.04
N LEU A 271 -3.16 -11.84 6.96
CA LEU A 271 -2.50 -10.57 6.65
C LEU A 271 -3.15 -9.99 5.39
N THR A 272 -3.77 -8.82 5.52
CA THR A 272 -4.43 -8.13 4.40
C THR A 272 -3.56 -6.98 3.94
N ALA A 273 -3.29 -6.90 2.64
CA ALA A 273 -2.47 -5.85 2.07
C ALA A 273 -3.31 -4.91 1.20
N LEU A 274 -3.18 -3.61 1.45
CA LEU A 274 -3.74 -2.57 0.61
C LEU A 274 -2.62 -1.74 0.04
N LEU A 275 -2.43 -1.86 -1.26
CA LEU A 275 -1.33 -1.21 -1.96
C LEU A 275 -1.86 0.01 -2.70
N VAL A 276 -1.22 1.16 -2.49
CA VAL A 276 -1.49 2.35 -3.28
C VAL A 276 -0.51 2.41 -4.46
N ILE A 277 -1.05 2.44 -5.68
CA ILE A 277 -0.24 2.63 -6.88
C ILE A 277 -0.81 3.67 -7.84
N GLU A 278 0.06 4.12 -8.73
CA GLU A 278 -0.21 5.14 -9.74
C GLU A 278 -0.15 4.52 -11.14
N THR A 279 -0.92 3.44 -11.39
CA THR A 279 -0.97 2.79 -12.70
C THR A 279 -2.39 2.76 -13.25
N GLN A 280 -2.61 2.09 -14.39
CA GLN A 280 -3.89 2.09 -15.11
C GLN A 280 -4.79 0.88 -14.82
N ALA A 281 -4.39 -0.06 -13.94
CA ALA A 281 -5.15 -1.28 -13.68
C ALA A 281 -4.99 -1.73 -12.22
N GLY A 282 -6.11 -1.80 -11.49
CA GLY A 282 -6.16 -2.21 -10.08
C GLY A 282 -7.60 -2.39 -9.61
N ASP A 283 -7.77 -2.90 -8.39
CA ASP A 283 -9.05 -3.37 -7.87
C ASP A 283 -9.99 -2.22 -7.45
N ILE A 284 -9.44 -1.13 -6.92
CA ILE A 284 -10.19 0.07 -6.54
C ILE A 284 -9.66 1.26 -7.34
N PHE A 285 -10.43 1.72 -8.32
CA PHE A 285 -10.07 2.84 -9.19
C PHE A 285 -10.73 4.14 -8.74
N LEU A 286 -9.93 5.13 -8.38
CA LEU A 286 -10.38 6.45 -7.97
C LEU A 286 -10.24 7.47 -9.10
N GLU A 287 -11.36 8.08 -9.49
CA GLU A 287 -11.39 9.05 -10.58
C GLU A 287 -11.48 10.49 -10.09
N THR A 288 -10.58 11.31 -10.64
CA THR A 288 -10.55 12.74 -10.39
C THR A 288 -11.82 13.45 -10.88
N GLU A 289 -12.42 12.99 -11.99
CA GLU A 289 -13.66 13.56 -12.52
C GLU A 289 -14.85 13.37 -11.57
N LEU A 290 -15.02 12.16 -11.01
CA LEU A 290 -16.07 11.86 -10.04
C LEU A 290 -15.91 12.71 -8.78
N PHE A 291 -14.67 12.93 -8.34
CA PHE A 291 -14.38 13.80 -7.21
C PHE A 291 -14.83 15.25 -7.46
N TYR A 292 -14.54 15.82 -8.63
CA TYR A 292 -14.98 17.18 -8.96
C TYR A 292 -16.50 17.29 -9.15
N LYS A 293 -17.17 16.20 -9.53
CA LYS A 293 -18.64 16.11 -9.54
C LYS A 293 -19.25 16.01 -8.13
N GLY A 294 -18.43 16.00 -7.08
CA GLY A 294 -18.88 15.94 -5.69
C GLY A 294 -19.24 14.52 -5.23
N ILE A 295 -18.75 13.49 -5.92
CA ILE A 295 -18.87 12.08 -5.49
C ILE A 295 -17.65 11.75 -4.64
N CYS A 296 -17.88 11.45 -3.37
CA CYS A 296 -16.85 11.10 -2.39
C CYS A 296 -17.38 9.93 -1.55
N PRO A 297 -16.71 8.77 -1.49
CA PRO A 297 -15.45 8.42 -2.17
C PRO A 297 -15.60 8.34 -3.69
N ALA A 298 -14.57 8.75 -4.43
CA ALA A 298 -14.60 8.91 -5.89
C ALA A 298 -14.31 7.60 -6.64
N ILE A 299 -14.98 6.51 -6.26
CA ILE A 299 -14.75 5.17 -6.81
C ILE A 299 -15.49 5.03 -8.14
N ASN A 300 -14.76 4.66 -9.20
CA ASN A 300 -15.39 4.24 -10.44
C ASN A 300 -15.83 2.78 -10.34
N VAL A 301 -17.13 2.56 -10.22
CA VAL A 301 -17.76 1.24 -10.09
C VAL A 301 -17.55 0.35 -11.31
N GLY A 302 -17.40 0.92 -12.51
CA GLY A 302 -17.21 0.15 -13.75
C GLY A 302 -15.78 -0.36 -13.96
N LEU A 303 -14.79 0.35 -13.41
CA LEU A 303 -13.37 -0.04 -13.49
C LEU A 303 -12.88 -0.76 -12.25
N SER A 304 -13.50 -0.51 -11.09
CA SER A 304 -13.16 -1.18 -9.84
C SER A 304 -13.75 -2.59 -9.81
N VAL A 305 -12.93 -3.59 -9.55
CA VAL A 305 -13.29 -5.00 -9.54
C VAL A 305 -12.59 -5.67 -8.38
N SER A 306 -13.26 -6.61 -7.70
CA SER A 306 -12.61 -7.50 -6.75
C SER A 306 -12.57 -8.92 -7.31
N CYS A 307 -11.39 -9.52 -7.31
CA CYS A 307 -11.22 -10.89 -7.77
C CYS A 307 -11.90 -11.92 -6.86
N VAL A 308 -12.08 -11.61 -5.57
CA VAL A 308 -12.77 -12.48 -4.60
C VAL A 308 -14.29 -12.31 -4.71
N GLY A 309 -14.76 -11.09 -5.01
CA GLY A 309 -16.16 -10.76 -5.16
C GLY A 309 -17.00 -11.09 -3.92
N SER A 310 -18.24 -11.57 -4.14
CA SER A 310 -19.20 -11.80 -3.05
C SER A 310 -18.78 -12.84 -1.99
N ALA A 311 -17.70 -13.60 -2.20
CA ALA A 311 -17.16 -14.52 -1.19
C ALA A 311 -16.61 -13.78 0.04
N ALA A 312 -16.16 -12.53 -0.14
CA ALA A 312 -15.70 -11.65 0.92
C ALA A 312 -16.80 -10.75 1.48
N GLN A 313 -18.09 -11.02 1.23
CA GLN A 313 -19.20 -10.25 1.77
C GLN A 313 -19.94 -10.99 2.90
N THR A 314 -20.51 -10.22 3.83
CA THR A 314 -21.58 -10.75 4.69
C THR A 314 -22.77 -11.19 3.84
N ARG A 315 -23.48 -12.26 4.25
CA ARG A 315 -24.64 -12.77 3.50
C ARG A 315 -25.73 -11.70 3.33
N ALA A 316 -25.92 -10.84 4.33
CA ALA A 316 -26.85 -9.71 4.28
C ALA A 316 -26.54 -8.74 3.13
N MET A 317 -25.27 -8.40 2.91
CA MET A 317 -24.86 -7.54 1.79
C MET A 317 -25.01 -8.23 0.45
N LYS A 318 -24.66 -9.52 0.38
CA LYS A 318 -24.79 -10.30 -0.84
C LYS A 318 -26.23 -10.36 -1.33
N GLN A 319 -27.19 -10.61 -0.43
CA GLN A 319 -28.62 -10.62 -0.74
C GLN A 319 -29.10 -9.27 -1.30
N ASN A 320 -28.61 -8.15 -0.76
CA ASN A 320 -28.92 -6.83 -1.29
C ASN A 320 -28.27 -6.56 -2.66
N HIS A 321 -27.17 -7.21 -3.00
CA HIS A 321 -26.44 -6.96 -4.25
C HIS A 321 -27.01 -7.75 -5.44
N GLU A 322 -27.50 -8.96 -5.19
CA GLU A 322 -28.09 -9.82 -6.23
C GLU A 322 -29.40 -9.23 -6.80
N ASP A 323 -30.15 -8.50 -5.97
CA ASP A 323 -31.40 -7.84 -6.37
C ASP A 323 -31.19 -6.55 -7.21
N ALA A 324 -29.93 -6.08 -7.35
CA ALA A 324 -29.58 -4.77 -7.90
C ALA A 324 -28.92 -4.79 -9.30
N ALA A 325 -28.91 -5.92 -10.04
CA ALA A 325 -28.15 -6.03 -11.29
C ALA A 325 -28.64 -5.05 -12.39
N PHE A 326 -27.76 -4.14 -12.83
CA PHE A 326 -28.02 -3.09 -13.84
C PHE A 326 -27.42 -3.44 -15.21
N ALA A 327 -28.16 -3.16 -16.29
CA ALA A 327 -27.72 -3.29 -17.68
C ALA A 327 -27.22 -1.95 -18.25
N GLN A 328 -26.06 -1.96 -18.91
CA GLN A 328 -25.64 -0.90 -19.83
C GLN A 328 -26.42 -1.05 -21.15
N PHE A 329 -26.97 0.05 -21.70
CA PHE A 329 -26.80 0.51 -23.10
C PHE A 329 -27.94 1.39 -23.68
N ASN A 330 -27.50 2.24 -24.63
CA ASN A 330 -28.14 2.79 -25.84
C ASN A 330 -29.25 3.87 -25.76
N SER A 331 -29.26 4.65 -26.84
CA SER A 331 -29.66 6.06 -26.95
C SER A 331 -31.15 6.35 -27.13
N ASP A 332 -32.01 5.33 -27.16
CA ASP A 332 -33.47 5.51 -27.18
C ASP A 332 -34.04 4.94 -25.88
N LEU A 333 -34.22 5.82 -24.91
CA LEU A 333 -34.52 5.42 -23.55
C LEU A 333 -36.02 5.15 -23.33
N ASP A 334 -36.39 3.87 -23.32
CA ASP A 334 -37.70 3.39 -22.86
C ASP A 334 -38.00 3.83 -21.41
N ALA A 335 -39.28 3.86 -21.02
CA ALA A 335 -39.71 4.28 -19.68
C ALA A 335 -39.06 3.45 -18.56
N ALA A 336 -38.82 2.15 -18.81
CA ALA A 336 -38.07 1.29 -17.90
C ALA A 336 -36.62 1.76 -17.73
N THR A 337 -35.95 2.16 -18.81
CA THR A 337 -34.58 2.67 -18.78
C THR A 337 -34.51 4.04 -18.09
N GLN A 338 -35.53 4.89 -18.22
CA GLN A 338 -35.60 6.17 -17.52
C GLN A 338 -35.74 5.97 -16.01
N GLN A 339 -36.59 5.04 -15.58
CA GLN A 339 -36.72 4.67 -14.17
C GLN A 339 -35.41 4.13 -13.62
N LEU A 340 -34.75 3.26 -14.37
CA LEU A 340 -33.46 2.66 -14.04
C LEU A 340 -32.34 3.72 -13.94
N LEU A 341 -32.23 4.65 -14.89
CA LEU A 341 -31.29 5.78 -14.77
C LEU A 341 -31.61 6.66 -13.56
N SER A 342 -32.88 6.96 -13.34
CA SER A 342 -33.30 7.77 -12.20
C SER A 342 -32.96 7.08 -10.88
N HIS A 343 -33.07 5.76 -10.81
CA HIS A 343 -32.68 4.94 -9.66
C HIS A 343 -31.15 4.95 -9.47
N GLY A 344 -30.38 4.78 -10.55
CA GLY A 344 -28.92 4.81 -10.54
C GLY A 344 -28.34 6.14 -10.03
N VAL A 345 -28.96 7.27 -10.39
CA VAL A 345 -28.57 8.60 -9.85
C VAL A 345 -28.75 8.65 -8.34
N ARG A 346 -29.85 8.06 -7.83
CA ARG A 346 -30.15 8.03 -6.38
C ARG A 346 -29.21 7.12 -5.61
N LEU A 347 -28.90 5.94 -6.17
CA LEU A 347 -27.88 5.05 -5.59
C LEU A 347 -26.51 5.73 -5.55
N THR A 348 -26.15 6.47 -6.60
CA THR A 348 -24.87 7.21 -6.63
C THR A 348 -24.81 8.30 -5.54
N GLU A 349 -25.91 9.01 -5.30
CA GLU A 349 -26.02 9.94 -4.17
C GLU A 349 -25.99 9.23 -2.81
N LEU A 350 -26.63 8.06 -2.70
CA LEU A 350 -26.67 7.26 -1.48
C LEU A 350 -25.29 6.68 -1.13
N LEU A 351 -24.43 6.41 -2.11
CA LEU A 351 -23.08 5.88 -1.88
C LEU A 351 -22.09 6.95 -1.40
N LYS A 352 -22.45 8.24 -1.46
CA LYS A 352 -21.61 9.33 -0.94
C LYS A 352 -21.46 9.22 0.57
N GLN A 353 -20.26 9.46 1.06
CA GLN A 353 -19.93 9.36 2.48
C GLN A 353 -18.86 10.39 2.84
N ALA A 354 -19.05 11.04 3.99
CA ALA A 354 -18.10 12.02 4.51
C ALA A 354 -16.81 11.33 4.99
N GLN A 355 -15.69 12.05 4.90
CA GLN A 355 -14.41 11.59 5.43
C GLN A 355 -14.48 11.42 6.95
N TYR A 356 -13.82 10.39 7.48
CA TYR A 356 -13.77 10.06 8.91
C TYR A 356 -15.12 9.71 9.56
N SER A 357 -16.13 9.39 8.76
CA SER A 357 -17.43 8.93 9.24
C SER A 357 -17.69 7.48 8.84
N PRO A 358 -16.89 6.49 9.29
CA PRO A 358 -17.12 5.09 8.97
C PRO A 358 -18.43 4.60 9.59
N MET A 359 -19.16 3.77 8.85
CA MET A 359 -20.45 3.22 9.26
C MET A 359 -20.31 1.71 9.54
N ALA A 360 -21.07 1.20 10.52
CA ALA A 360 -21.04 -0.22 10.85
C ALA A 360 -21.75 -1.05 9.77
N THR A 361 -21.45 -2.35 9.68
CA THR A 361 -22.02 -3.24 8.65
C THR A 361 -23.54 -3.28 8.71
N GLU A 362 -24.12 -3.39 9.91
CA GLU A 362 -25.56 -3.39 10.13
C GLU A 362 -26.23 -2.07 9.71
N GLU A 363 -25.54 -0.94 9.90
CA GLU A 363 -26.01 0.38 9.48
C GLU A 363 -25.94 0.49 7.94
N HIS A 364 -24.85 0.03 7.32
CA HIS A 364 -24.73 -0.03 5.86
C HIS A 364 -25.85 -0.86 5.23
N VAL A 365 -26.13 -2.03 5.82
CA VAL A 365 -27.19 -2.93 5.32
C VAL A 365 -28.54 -2.21 5.32
N ALA A 366 -28.89 -1.48 6.39
CA ALA A 366 -30.16 -0.76 6.48
C ALA A 366 -30.26 0.40 5.45
N VAL A 367 -29.18 1.16 5.25
CA VAL A 367 -29.15 2.27 4.28
C VAL A 367 -29.22 1.75 2.84
N ILE A 368 -28.40 0.74 2.51
CA ILE A 368 -28.36 0.15 1.17
C ILE A 368 -29.67 -0.56 0.85
N TYR A 369 -30.30 -1.21 1.84
CA TYR A 369 -31.61 -1.82 1.69
C TYR A 369 -32.67 -0.82 1.20
N ALA A 370 -32.69 0.40 1.78
CA ALA A 370 -33.61 1.46 1.37
C ALA A 370 -33.41 1.86 -0.11
N GLY A 371 -32.15 1.93 -0.55
CA GLY A 371 -31.79 2.22 -1.94
C GLY A 371 -32.17 1.11 -2.90
N VAL A 372 -31.64 -0.10 -2.69
CA VAL A 372 -31.80 -1.25 -3.59
C VAL A 372 -33.26 -1.63 -3.81
N ARG A 373 -34.08 -1.61 -2.76
CA ARG A 373 -35.51 -1.97 -2.84
C ARG A 373 -36.39 -0.86 -3.44
N GLY A 374 -35.79 0.25 -3.87
CA GLY A 374 -36.50 1.34 -4.57
C GLY A 374 -37.34 2.25 -3.66
N TYR A 375 -37.19 2.18 -2.33
CA TYR A 375 -37.94 3.04 -1.43
C TYR A 375 -37.58 4.52 -1.59
N LEU A 376 -36.35 4.81 -2.05
CA LEU A 376 -35.86 6.17 -2.29
C LEU A 376 -36.25 6.73 -3.66
N ASP A 377 -36.90 5.96 -4.54
CA ASP A 377 -37.19 6.39 -5.92
C ASP A 377 -38.16 7.56 -6.01
N LYS A 378 -39.00 7.75 -5.00
CA LYS A 378 -39.92 8.89 -4.90
C LYS A 378 -39.24 10.18 -4.41
N LEU A 379 -38.04 10.08 -3.83
CA LEU A 379 -37.30 11.23 -3.34
C LEU A 379 -36.52 11.90 -4.47
N GLU A 380 -36.32 13.21 -4.34
CA GLU A 380 -35.39 13.95 -5.21
C GLU A 380 -33.94 13.63 -4.82
N PRO A 381 -33.01 13.53 -5.79
CA PRO A 381 -31.60 13.19 -5.51
C PRO A 381 -30.94 14.08 -4.44
N SER A 382 -31.25 15.37 -4.43
CA SER A 382 -30.71 16.35 -3.47
C SER A 382 -31.13 16.11 -2.03
N LYS A 383 -32.19 15.31 -1.79
CA LYS A 383 -32.71 15.00 -0.46
C LYS A 383 -32.15 13.70 0.10
N ILE A 384 -31.42 12.90 -0.68
CA ILE A 384 -30.93 11.58 -0.25
C ILE A 384 -29.91 11.69 0.89
N THR A 385 -28.97 12.62 0.79
CA THR A 385 -28.00 12.85 1.88
C THR A 385 -28.69 13.34 3.16
N LYS A 386 -29.79 14.11 3.03
CA LYS A 386 -30.59 14.54 4.19
C LYS A 386 -31.37 13.37 4.80
N PHE A 387 -31.94 12.52 3.95
CA PHE A 387 -32.60 11.29 4.37
C PHE A 387 -31.61 10.43 5.16
N GLU A 388 -30.43 10.15 4.63
CA GLU A 388 -29.43 9.31 5.31
C GLU A 388 -29.04 9.88 6.68
N ASN A 389 -28.72 11.17 6.74
CA ASN A 389 -28.31 11.84 7.99
C ASN A 389 -29.42 11.84 9.07
N ALA A 390 -30.69 11.74 8.67
CA ALA A 390 -31.82 11.66 9.59
C ALA A 390 -32.21 10.20 9.92
N PHE A 391 -32.14 9.31 8.92
CA PHE A 391 -32.51 7.91 9.03
C PHE A 391 -31.53 7.12 9.89
N LEU A 392 -30.22 7.37 9.75
CA LEU A 392 -29.20 6.67 10.54
C LEU A 392 -29.39 6.86 12.05
N PRO A 393 -29.48 8.08 12.60
CA PRO A 393 -29.77 8.27 14.02
C PRO A 393 -31.08 7.65 14.47
N HIS A 394 -32.11 7.65 13.62
CA HIS A 394 -33.41 7.04 13.91
C HIS A 394 -33.28 5.53 14.09
N VAL A 395 -32.62 4.83 13.15
CA VAL A 395 -32.40 3.37 13.24
C VAL A 395 -31.48 3.02 14.41
N THR A 396 -30.40 3.77 14.62
CA THR A 396 -29.44 3.50 15.71
C THR A 396 -30.06 3.73 17.09
N SER A 397 -30.94 4.72 17.26
CA SER A 397 -31.56 5.03 18.56
C SER A 397 -32.81 4.21 18.87
N GLN A 398 -33.67 3.96 17.89
CA GLN A 398 -34.98 3.31 18.11
C GLN A 398 -34.97 1.81 17.80
N HIS A 399 -34.08 1.36 16.91
CA HIS A 399 -34.09 -0.01 16.38
C HIS A 399 -32.77 -0.76 16.58
N GLN A 400 -32.06 -0.47 17.68
CA GLN A 400 -30.78 -1.10 18.01
C GLN A 400 -30.87 -2.64 18.15
N ALA A 401 -32.02 -3.17 18.59
CA ALA A 401 -32.25 -4.61 18.67
C ALA A 401 -32.27 -5.29 17.29
N LEU A 402 -32.79 -4.60 16.27
CA LEU A 402 -32.80 -5.10 14.88
C LEU A 402 -31.39 -5.09 14.30
N LEU A 403 -30.65 -4.00 14.50
CA LEU A 403 -29.24 -3.88 14.11
C LEU A 403 -28.38 -4.97 14.78
N GLY A 404 -28.61 -5.24 16.06
CA GLY A 404 -27.96 -6.33 16.79
C GLY A 404 -28.22 -7.70 16.18
N LYS A 405 -29.47 -7.99 15.77
CA LYS A 405 -29.81 -9.24 15.06
C LYS A 405 -29.12 -9.36 13.71
N ILE A 406 -29.08 -8.29 12.92
CA ILE A 406 -28.40 -8.28 11.61
C ILE A 406 -26.91 -8.58 11.80
N ARG A 407 -26.30 -8.00 12.84
CA ARG A 407 -24.89 -8.23 13.18
C ARG A 407 -24.61 -9.67 13.63
N THR A 408 -25.46 -10.28 14.44
CA THR A 408 -25.27 -11.66 14.91
C THR A 408 -25.55 -12.71 13.83
N ASP A 409 -26.61 -12.50 13.06
CA ASP A 409 -27.08 -13.48 12.10
C ASP A 409 -26.32 -13.38 10.77
N GLY A 410 -25.78 -12.20 10.46
CA GLY A 410 -25.03 -11.91 9.24
C GLY A 410 -25.85 -12.04 7.95
N LYS A 411 -27.18 -12.18 8.05
CA LYS A 411 -28.15 -12.35 6.96
C LYS A 411 -29.41 -11.54 7.20
N ILE A 412 -30.15 -11.22 6.15
CA ILE A 412 -31.50 -10.66 6.25
C ILE A 412 -32.47 -11.85 6.21
N SER A 413 -33.08 -12.19 7.35
CA SER A 413 -34.18 -13.15 7.43
C SER A 413 -35.51 -12.47 7.04
N GLU A 414 -36.52 -13.26 6.66
CA GLU A 414 -37.86 -12.75 6.32
C GLU A 414 -38.46 -11.87 7.42
N GLU A 415 -38.23 -12.22 8.70
CA GLU A 415 -38.66 -11.38 9.83
C GLU A 415 -37.94 -10.03 9.89
N THR A 416 -36.63 -10.01 9.63
CA THR A 416 -35.86 -8.77 9.61
C THR A 416 -36.18 -7.92 8.38
N ASP A 417 -36.47 -8.54 7.24
CA ASP A 417 -36.89 -7.88 6.01
C ASP A 417 -38.22 -7.15 6.21
N ALA A 418 -39.24 -7.82 6.75
CA ALA A 418 -40.54 -7.22 7.03
C ALA A 418 -40.43 -6.01 7.98
N LYS A 419 -39.58 -6.12 9.00
CA LYS A 419 -39.32 -5.01 9.95
C LYS A 419 -38.56 -3.86 9.31
N LEU A 420 -37.53 -4.13 8.51
CA LEU A 420 -36.80 -3.10 7.79
C LEU A 420 -37.71 -2.35 6.83
N LYS A 421 -38.56 -3.08 6.09
CA LYS A 421 -39.58 -2.50 5.22
C LYS A 421 -40.50 -1.56 5.99
N GLU A 422 -41.08 -2.02 7.10
CA GLU A 422 -41.97 -1.22 7.95
C GLU A 422 -41.29 0.08 8.42
N ILE A 423 -40.06 -0.02 8.94
CA ILE A 423 -39.28 1.12 9.43
C ILE A 423 -39.02 2.13 8.31
N VAL A 424 -38.55 1.66 7.15
CA VAL A 424 -38.26 2.54 6.01
C VAL A 424 -39.54 3.20 5.49
N THR A 425 -40.66 2.46 5.38
CA THR A 425 -41.93 3.04 4.92
C THR A 425 -42.52 4.03 5.92
N ASN A 426 -42.44 3.77 7.22
CA ASN A 426 -42.95 4.67 8.25
C ASN A 426 -42.10 5.95 8.37
N PHE A 427 -40.81 5.87 8.09
CA PHE A 427 -39.93 7.03 8.12
C PHE A 427 -40.11 7.93 6.88
N LEU A 428 -40.47 7.35 5.73
CA LEU A 428 -40.70 8.07 4.47
C LEU A 428 -42.13 8.60 4.32
N ALA A 429 -43.08 8.08 5.08
CA ALA A 429 -44.47 8.56 5.16
C ALA A 429 -44.55 9.85 5.98
#